data_AF-A0A3M1Q1E1-F1
#
_entry.id   AF-A0A3M1Q1E1-F1
#
_cell.length_a   1.000
_cell.length_b   1.000
_cell.length_c   1.000
_cell.angle_alpha   90.00
_cell.angle_beta   90.00
_cell.angle_gamma   90.00
#
_symmetry.space_group_name_H-M   'P 1'
#
loop_
_entity.id
_entity.type
_entity.pdbx_description
1 polymer ?
#
loop_
_entity_poly.entity_id
_entity_poly.type
_entity_poly.pdbx_seq_one_letter_code
_entity_poly.pdbx_strand_id
1 'polypeptide(L)'
;PAVVEPTGEATDSGTAGVEELGAEPFREEALAGEEAAGEQLEALDADAWNARGVLAPVYFDFDSARLSDEALATLEANARWLREHPEFRVVVEGHCDERGTTEYNLNLGARRARSIRDHLVRLGVEPDRIETISYGEERPVDPGHTESAWAKNRRGEFRLVAR
;
A
#
# COMPACT_ATOMS: atom_id res chain seq x y z
N PRO A 1 -96.45 -5.45 -24.67
CA PRO A 1 -95.57 -6.39 -23.92
C PRO A 1 -95.25 -5.82 -22.53
N ALA A 2 -95.96 -6.16 -21.45
CA ALA A 2 -95.91 -7.44 -20.72
C ALA A 2 -94.45 -7.86 -20.40
N VAL A 3 -94.00 -8.15 -19.17
CA VAL A 3 -94.65 -8.49 -17.89
C VAL A 3 -93.50 -8.71 -16.86
N VAL A 4 -93.69 -8.31 -15.59
CA VAL A 4 -93.24 -9.02 -14.34
C VAL A 4 -91.75 -8.98 -13.90
N GLU A 5 -91.50 -8.25 -12.79
CA GLU A 5 -90.61 -8.66 -11.67
C GLU A 5 -91.30 -9.78 -10.83
N PRO A 6 -90.74 -10.51 -9.80
CA PRO A 6 -89.62 -10.17 -8.89
C PRO A 6 -88.83 -11.38 -8.26
N THR A 7 -88.02 -11.08 -7.22
CA THR A 7 -87.78 -11.86 -5.96
C THR A 7 -86.67 -12.95 -5.83
N GLY A 8 -86.03 -12.94 -4.65
CA GLY A 8 -85.39 -14.09 -3.97
C GLY A 8 -83.87 -13.97 -3.81
N GLU A 9 -83.26 -13.44 -2.73
CA GLU A 9 -83.21 -13.84 -1.30
C GLU A 9 -82.05 -14.80 -0.94
N ALA A 10 -81.29 -14.36 0.08
CA ALA A 10 -80.33 -14.98 1.02
C ALA A 10 -79.77 -16.41 0.79
N THR A 11 -78.50 -16.65 1.15
CA THR A 11 -78.11 -17.06 2.52
C THR A 11 -76.59 -17.26 2.69
N ASP A 12 -76.17 -16.94 3.92
CA ASP A 12 -74.89 -17.08 4.62
C ASP A 12 -74.40 -18.53 4.80
N SER A 13 -73.08 -18.74 4.94
CA SER A 13 -72.50 -19.68 5.92
C SER A 13 -70.97 -19.70 5.87
N GLY A 14 -70.32 -19.60 7.04
CA GLY A 14 -69.22 -20.52 7.37
C GLY A 14 -67.83 -19.96 7.73
N THR A 15 -67.74 -19.17 8.79
CA THR A 15 -66.89 -19.31 10.00
C THR A 15 -65.55 -20.12 10.03
N ALA A 16 -64.55 -19.49 10.68
CA ALA A 16 -63.36 -20.01 11.42
C ALA A 16 -62.24 -20.72 10.65
N GLY A 17 -60.94 -20.61 10.97
CA GLY A 17 -60.22 -19.95 12.06
C GLY A 17 -58.76 -20.45 12.06
N VAL A 18 -57.83 -19.55 12.42
CA VAL A 18 -56.45 -19.72 12.94
C VAL A 18 -55.45 -20.68 12.27
N GLU A 19 -54.31 -20.13 11.83
CA GLU A 19 -53.00 -20.63 12.27
C GLU A 19 -51.93 -19.52 12.18
N GLU A 20 -51.37 -19.24 13.36
CA GLU A 20 -50.21 -18.41 13.67
C GLU A 20 -48.95 -19.24 13.44
N LEU A 21 -47.99 -18.78 12.63
CA LEU A 21 -46.61 -19.29 12.69
C LEU A 21 -45.59 -18.21 12.27
N GLY A 22 -44.74 -17.84 13.22
CA GLY A 22 -43.31 -17.66 12.97
C GLY A 22 -42.83 -16.24 12.76
N ALA A 23 -42.60 -15.53 13.86
CA ALA A 23 -41.58 -14.49 13.89
C ALA A 23 -40.20 -15.14 13.69
N GLU A 24 -39.46 -14.73 12.66
CA GLU A 24 -38.03 -15.04 12.53
C GLU A 24 -37.21 -13.76 12.76
N PRO A 25 -36.13 -13.84 13.55
CA PRO A 25 -35.40 -12.68 14.03
C PRO A 25 -34.63 -12.00 12.89
N PHE A 26 -34.67 -10.67 12.89
CA PHE A 26 -33.79 -9.83 12.09
C PHE A 26 -32.34 -10.24 12.37
N ARG A 27 -31.73 -10.89 11.37
CA ARG A 27 -30.37 -11.41 11.42
C ARG A 27 -29.40 -10.23 11.40
N GLU A 28 -28.73 -10.07 12.52
CA GLU A 28 -27.65 -9.14 12.83
C GLU A 28 -26.40 -9.48 12.00
N GLU A 29 -26.45 -9.24 10.68
CA GLU A 29 -25.35 -9.56 9.75
C GLU A 29 -24.99 -8.37 8.84
N ALA A 30 -25.32 -7.14 9.26
CA ALA A 30 -25.09 -5.92 8.47
C ALA A 30 -23.98 -5.00 9.01
N LEU A 31 -23.31 -5.32 10.12
CA LEU A 31 -22.31 -4.44 10.75
C LEU A 31 -20.85 -4.84 10.46
N ALA A 32 -20.59 -6.07 10.02
CA ALA A 32 -19.23 -6.52 9.70
C ALA A 32 -18.70 -6.02 8.34
N GLY A 33 -19.58 -5.54 7.45
CA GLY A 33 -19.21 -5.04 6.13
C GLY A 33 -18.72 -3.59 6.13
N GLU A 34 -19.15 -2.79 7.10
CA GLU A 34 -18.77 -1.38 7.22
C GLU A 34 -17.44 -1.20 7.94
N GLU A 35 -17.11 -2.07 8.91
CA GLU A 35 -15.80 -2.09 9.57
C GLU A 35 -14.69 -2.54 8.62
N ALA A 36 -14.92 -3.57 7.78
CA ALA A 36 -13.96 -4.01 6.77
C ALA A 36 -13.72 -2.97 5.66
N ALA A 37 -14.76 -2.21 5.28
CA ALA A 37 -14.63 -1.10 4.34
C ALA A 37 -13.95 0.13 4.98
N GLY A 38 -14.17 0.36 6.28
CA GLY A 38 -13.53 1.41 7.08
C GLY A 38 -12.03 1.16 7.28
N GLU A 39 -11.63 -0.07 7.57
CA GLU A 39 -10.21 -0.48 7.63
C GLU A 39 -9.52 -0.37 6.26
N GLN A 40 -10.24 -0.65 5.17
CA GLN A 40 -9.75 -0.44 3.79
C GLN A 40 -9.71 1.02 3.34
N LEU A 41 -10.37 1.95 4.05
CA LEU A 41 -10.39 3.38 3.75
C LEU A 41 -9.38 4.18 4.59
N GLU A 42 -9.06 3.75 5.82
CA GLU A 42 -7.89 4.24 6.56
C GLU A 42 -6.57 3.79 5.90
N ALA A 43 -6.64 2.68 5.15
CA ALA A 43 -5.64 2.20 4.21
C ALA A 43 -5.73 2.88 2.82
N LEU A 44 -5.70 4.22 2.79
CA LEU A 44 -4.82 4.88 1.80
C LEU A 44 -3.38 4.70 2.31
N ASP A 45 -3.02 3.42 2.44
CA ASP A 45 -1.93 2.87 3.22
C ASP A 45 -0.61 3.15 2.52
N ALA A 46 0.46 3.04 3.29
CA ALA A 46 1.80 3.15 2.72
C ALA A 46 1.99 2.20 1.51
N ASP A 47 1.29 1.07 1.46
CA ASP A 47 1.36 0.08 0.38
C ASP A 47 0.77 0.59 -0.95
N ALA A 48 -0.33 1.31 -0.93
CA ALA A 48 -0.95 1.93 -2.10
C ALA A 48 -0.03 3.01 -2.68
N TRP A 49 0.63 3.78 -1.82
CA TRP A 49 1.64 4.76 -2.25
C TRP A 49 2.92 4.11 -2.77
N ASN A 50 3.39 3.05 -2.11
CA ASN A 50 4.51 2.24 -2.56
C ASN A 50 4.22 1.63 -3.95
N ALA A 51 3.02 1.08 -4.16
CA ALA A 51 2.59 0.49 -5.42
C ALA A 51 2.50 1.51 -6.57
N ARG A 52 2.23 2.79 -6.24
CA ARG A 52 2.26 3.90 -7.20
C ARG A 52 3.69 4.36 -7.55
N GLY A 53 4.70 3.95 -6.78
CA GLY A 53 6.09 4.34 -7.00
C GLY A 53 6.34 5.83 -6.80
N VAL A 54 5.66 6.47 -5.84
CA VAL A 54 5.79 7.92 -5.60
C VAL A 54 7.19 8.34 -5.17
N LEU A 55 7.94 7.43 -4.57
CA LEU A 55 9.36 7.61 -4.28
C LEU A 55 10.18 6.81 -5.29
N ALA A 56 10.92 7.51 -6.14
CA ALA A 56 11.73 6.86 -7.17
C ALA A 56 13.04 6.30 -6.59
N PRO A 57 13.53 5.16 -7.10
CA PRO A 57 14.81 4.61 -6.67
C PRO A 57 15.99 5.52 -7.08
N VAL A 58 17.08 5.42 -6.35
CA VAL A 58 18.34 6.11 -6.62
C VAL A 58 19.39 5.10 -7.05
N TYR A 59 20.11 5.36 -8.14
CA TYR A 59 21.14 4.45 -8.66
C TYR A 59 22.56 4.89 -8.28
N PHE A 60 23.46 3.92 -8.24
CA PHE A 60 24.86 4.11 -7.88
C PHE A 60 25.80 3.51 -8.92
N ASP A 61 26.97 4.16 -9.06
CA ASP A 61 28.08 3.59 -9.81
C ASP A 61 28.64 2.34 -9.14
N PHE A 62 29.41 1.58 -9.92
CA PHE A 62 30.14 0.42 -9.42
C PHE A 62 31.04 0.82 -8.24
N ASP A 63 31.02 -0.01 -7.20
CA ASP A 63 31.82 0.15 -5.98
C ASP A 63 31.68 1.53 -5.27
N SER A 64 30.54 2.19 -5.46
CA SER A 64 30.32 3.55 -4.98
C SER A 64 29.06 3.68 -4.13
N ALA A 65 29.17 4.54 -3.12
CA ALA A 65 28.04 5.09 -2.36
C ALA A 65 27.86 6.60 -2.59
N ARG A 66 28.58 7.17 -3.58
CA ARG A 66 28.45 8.58 -3.95
C ARG A 66 27.16 8.79 -4.72
N LEU A 67 26.45 9.86 -4.39
CA LEU A 67 25.27 10.32 -5.13
C LEU A 67 25.73 11.13 -6.35
N SER A 68 25.28 10.73 -7.54
CA SER A 68 25.42 11.50 -8.78
C SER A 68 24.44 12.67 -8.82
N ASP A 69 24.60 13.60 -9.77
CA ASP A 69 23.69 14.74 -9.90
C ASP A 69 22.24 14.29 -10.21
N GLU A 70 22.09 13.22 -11.00
CA GLU A 70 20.79 12.59 -11.26
C GLU A 70 20.18 12.01 -9.98
N ALA A 71 20.98 11.33 -9.17
CA ALA A 71 20.54 10.83 -7.87
C ALA A 71 20.10 11.98 -6.94
N LEU A 72 20.82 13.10 -6.93
CA LEU A 72 20.46 14.28 -6.14
C LEU A 72 19.11 14.87 -6.60
N ALA A 73 18.90 15.01 -7.92
CA ALA A 73 17.63 15.50 -8.46
C ALA A 73 16.44 14.59 -8.08
N THR A 74 16.63 13.26 -8.12
CA THR A 74 15.62 12.30 -7.65
C THR A 74 15.35 12.46 -6.16
N LEU A 75 16.38 12.62 -5.34
CA LEU A 75 16.23 12.83 -3.90
C LEU A 75 15.52 14.14 -3.56
N GLU A 76 15.71 15.20 -4.35
CA GLU A 76 14.96 16.45 -4.19
C GLU A 76 13.45 16.25 -4.40
N ALA A 77 13.07 15.47 -5.42
CA ALA A 77 11.67 15.14 -5.66
C ALA A 77 11.09 14.27 -4.53
N ASN A 78 11.80 13.22 -4.13
CA ASN A 78 11.40 12.35 -3.02
C ASN A 78 11.28 13.13 -1.70
N ALA A 79 12.23 14.01 -1.38
CA ALA A 79 12.23 14.82 -0.18
C ALA A 79 11.11 15.87 -0.17
N ARG A 80 10.72 16.39 -1.33
CA ARG A 80 9.52 17.26 -1.45
C ARG A 80 8.28 16.48 -1.02
N TRP A 81 8.07 15.31 -1.62
CA TRP A 81 6.92 14.47 -1.28
C TRP A 81 6.89 14.09 0.21
N LEU A 82 8.01 13.65 0.77
CA LEU A 82 8.11 13.28 2.20
C LEU A 82 7.82 14.45 3.16
N ARG A 83 8.06 15.69 2.74
CA ARG A 83 7.73 16.89 3.54
C ARG A 83 6.27 17.29 3.42
N GLU A 84 5.65 17.07 2.26
CA GLU A 84 4.22 17.29 2.03
C GLU A 84 3.35 16.24 2.74
N HIS A 85 3.93 15.06 3.01
CA HIS A 85 3.27 13.94 3.68
C HIS A 85 3.96 13.57 5.01
N PRO A 86 3.88 14.40 6.06
CA PRO A 86 4.54 14.16 7.34
C PRO A 86 4.08 12.90 8.07
N GLU A 87 2.88 12.40 7.76
CA GLU A 87 2.25 11.22 8.34
C GLU A 87 2.98 9.91 8.06
N PHE A 88 3.80 9.81 7.00
CA PHE A 88 4.55 8.59 6.70
C PHE A 88 5.95 8.61 7.30
N ARG A 89 6.51 7.44 7.57
CA ARG A 89 7.96 7.24 7.71
C ARG A 89 8.47 6.52 6.47
N VAL A 90 9.79 6.51 6.29
CA VAL A 90 10.41 5.85 5.14
C VAL A 90 11.56 4.97 5.58
N VAL A 91 11.59 3.76 5.05
CA VAL A 91 12.73 2.84 5.12
C VAL A 91 13.50 2.97 3.82
N VAL A 92 14.78 3.32 3.92
CA VAL A 92 15.72 3.36 2.79
C VAL A 92 16.48 2.05 2.74
N GLU A 93 16.29 1.30 1.67
CA GLU A 93 16.91 -0.01 1.46
C GLU A 93 18.10 0.12 0.50
N GLY A 94 19.30 -0.22 0.96
CA GLY A 94 20.52 -0.23 0.15
C GLY A 94 20.77 -1.59 -0.49
N HIS A 95 20.95 -1.60 -1.81
CA HIS A 95 21.19 -2.80 -2.61
C HIS A 95 22.48 -2.70 -3.42
N CYS A 96 23.06 -3.85 -3.75
CA CYS A 96 24.28 -4.04 -4.51
C CYS A 96 24.07 -5.02 -5.66
N ASP A 97 25.01 -5.01 -6.61
CA ASP A 97 25.11 -6.12 -7.56
C ASP A 97 25.84 -7.31 -6.92
N GLU A 98 25.80 -8.47 -7.58
CA GLU A 98 26.29 -9.76 -7.07
C GLU A 98 27.82 -9.88 -6.98
N ARG A 99 28.56 -8.85 -7.41
CA ARG A 99 30.02 -8.92 -7.45
C ARG A 99 30.57 -8.56 -6.07
N GLY A 100 31.40 -9.44 -5.52
CA GLY A 100 32.04 -9.24 -4.22
C GLY A 100 31.64 -10.34 -3.23
N THR A 101 31.95 -10.12 -1.96
CA THR A 101 31.45 -10.99 -0.89
C THR A 101 30.14 -10.43 -0.34
N THR A 102 29.27 -11.30 0.15
CA THR A 102 28.00 -10.88 0.77
C THR A 102 28.21 -9.88 1.91
N GLU A 103 29.22 -10.09 2.77
CA GLU A 103 29.57 -9.15 3.85
C GLU A 103 30.02 -7.79 3.30
N TYR A 104 30.81 -7.78 2.23
CA TYR A 104 31.19 -6.53 1.57
C TYR A 104 29.97 -5.80 1.03
N ASN A 105 29.09 -6.51 0.33
CA ASN A 105 27.89 -5.94 -0.27
C ASN A 105 26.88 -5.46 0.79
N LEU A 106 26.76 -6.13 1.92
CA LEU A 106 25.99 -5.65 3.07
C LEU A 106 26.54 -4.31 3.60
N ASN A 107 27.86 -4.18 3.76
CA ASN A 107 28.48 -2.94 4.19
C ASN A 107 28.34 -1.81 3.15
N LEU A 108 28.52 -2.12 1.85
CA LEU A 108 28.35 -1.15 0.78
C LEU A 108 26.89 -0.67 0.67
N GLY A 109 25.92 -1.58 0.74
CA GLY A 109 24.50 -1.23 0.78
C GLY A 109 24.15 -0.35 1.99
N ALA A 110 24.73 -0.61 3.16
CA ALA A 110 24.52 0.23 4.35
C ALA A 110 25.08 1.65 4.15
N ARG A 111 26.23 1.79 3.50
CA ARG A 111 26.80 3.09 3.13
C ARG A 111 25.94 3.84 2.12
N ARG A 112 25.35 3.15 1.14
CA ARG A 112 24.40 3.73 0.17
C ARG A 112 23.15 4.26 0.86
N ALA A 113 22.51 3.44 1.69
CA ALA A 113 21.32 3.83 2.44
C ALA A 113 21.60 5.03 3.37
N ARG A 114 22.76 5.04 4.06
CA ARG A 114 23.19 6.18 4.87
C ARG A 114 23.39 7.45 4.05
N SER A 115 24.04 7.36 2.89
CA SER A 115 24.28 8.51 2.02
C SER A 115 22.97 9.16 1.55
N ILE A 116 21.98 8.34 1.21
CA ILE A 116 20.61 8.78 0.91
C ILE A 116 19.97 9.45 2.11
N ARG A 117 19.94 8.79 3.28
CA ARG A 117 19.37 9.34 4.51
C ARG A 117 19.96 10.71 4.84
N ASP A 118 21.28 10.82 4.87
CA ASP A 118 21.96 12.06 5.22
C ASP A 118 21.63 13.18 4.23
N HIS A 119 21.38 12.84 2.96
CA HIS A 119 20.93 13.80 1.96
C HIS A 119 19.46 14.22 2.16
N LEU A 120 18.55 13.28 2.41
CA LEU A 120 17.16 13.60 2.74
C LEU A 120 17.03 14.50 3.98
N VAL A 121 17.87 14.27 4.99
CA VAL A 121 17.94 15.12 6.19
C VAL A 121 18.39 16.53 5.83
N ARG A 122 19.40 16.70 4.98
CA ARG A 122 19.83 18.03 4.49
C ARG A 122 18.73 18.75 3.71
N LEU A 123 17.84 18.00 3.05
CA LEU A 123 16.68 18.53 2.35
C LEU A 123 15.46 18.81 3.26
N GLY A 124 15.60 18.60 4.57
CA GLY A 124 14.61 18.96 5.58
C GLY A 124 13.62 17.86 5.95
N VAL A 125 13.90 16.59 5.62
CA VAL A 125 13.15 15.46 6.16
C VAL A 125 13.66 15.15 7.57
N GLU A 126 12.76 15.00 8.55
CA GLU A 126 13.14 14.73 9.94
C GLU A 126 13.91 13.41 10.06
N PRO A 127 15.07 13.37 10.75
CA PRO A 127 15.89 12.15 10.86
C PRO A 127 15.16 10.95 11.44
N ASP A 128 14.26 11.17 12.40
CA ASP A 128 13.51 10.11 13.10
C ASP A 128 12.44 9.46 12.22
N ARG A 129 12.16 10.06 11.05
CA ARG A 129 11.25 9.49 10.04
C ARG A 129 11.98 8.61 9.02
N ILE A 130 13.31 8.52 9.08
CA ILE A 130 14.12 7.80 8.09
C ILE A 130 14.88 6.67 8.77
N GLU A 131 14.50 5.44 8.43
CA GLU A 131 15.23 4.23 8.78
C GLU A 131 16.07 3.76 7.60
N THR A 132 17.14 3.01 7.87
CA THR A 132 18.02 2.48 6.82
C THR A 132 18.23 0.98 7.02
N ILE A 133 18.10 0.21 5.95
CA ILE A 133 18.39 -1.22 5.91
C ILE A 133 19.33 -1.49 4.73
N SER A 134 20.19 -2.50 4.86
CA SER A 134 20.99 -3.01 3.74
C SER A 134 20.59 -4.44 3.45
N TYR A 135 20.32 -4.73 2.18
CA TYR A 135 20.13 -6.09 1.68
C TYR A 135 21.35 -6.60 0.90
N GLY A 136 22.36 -5.75 0.70
CA GLY A 136 23.51 -6.10 -0.13
C GLY A 136 23.05 -6.64 -1.49
N GLU A 137 23.51 -7.84 -1.83
CA GLU A 137 23.18 -8.52 -3.09
C GLU A 137 21.97 -9.47 -3.01
N GLU A 138 21.33 -9.60 -1.84
CA GLU A 138 20.35 -10.67 -1.58
C GLU A 138 18.98 -10.45 -2.25
N ARG A 139 18.70 -9.22 -2.71
CA ARG A 139 17.41 -8.84 -3.34
C ARG A 139 17.62 -8.17 -4.71
N PRO A 140 18.12 -8.92 -5.71
CA PRO A 140 18.31 -8.38 -7.06
C PRO A 140 16.96 -8.10 -7.71
N VAL A 141 16.84 -6.93 -8.35
CA VAL A 141 15.67 -6.61 -9.19
C VAL A 141 15.82 -7.24 -10.58
N ASP A 142 17.05 -7.43 -11.04
CA ASP A 142 17.38 -8.12 -12.28
C ASP A 142 18.43 -9.21 -11.96
N PRO A 143 18.07 -10.51 -12.01
CA PRO A 143 18.98 -11.59 -11.67
C PRO A 143 20.02 -11.87 -12.78
N GLY A 144 20.04 -11.10 -13.86
CA GLY A 144 21.00 -11.27 -14.95
C GLY A 144 22.45 -10.98 -14.52
N HIS A 145 23.38 -11.69 -15.16
CA HIS A 145 24.83 -11.57 -14.92
C HIS A 145 25.50 -10.63 -15.94
N THR A 146 24.95 -9.44 -16.11
CA THR A 146 25.38 -8.46 -17.12
C THR A 146 25.48 -7.07 -16.52
N GLU A 147 26.31 -6.19 -17.09
CA GLU A 147 26.42 -4.81 -16.59
C GLU A 147 25.08 -4.06 -16.60
N SER A 148 24.19 -4.34 -17.56
CA SER A 148 22.84 -3.79 -17.57
C SER A 148 21.99 -4.24 -16.38
N ALA A 149 22.13 -5.48 -15.92
CA ALA A 149 21.41 -5.98 -14.75
C ALA A 149 22.05 -5.45 -13.46
N TRP A 150 23.38 -5.48 -13.38
CA TRP A 150 24.12 -4.94 -12.24
C TRP A 150 23.83 -3.45 -12.01
N ALA A 151 23.75 -2.65 -13.07
CA ALA A 151 23.39 -1.23 -12.96
C ALA A 151 22.00 -1.03 -12.32
N LYS A 152 21.02 -1.88 -12.64
CA LYS A 152 19.70 -1.84 -11.99
C LYS A 152 19.77 -2.27 -10.53
N ASN A 153 20.62 -3.24 -10.20
CA ASN A 153 20.74 -3.77 -8.84
C ASN A 153 21.47 -2.82 -7.88
N ARG A 154 22.40 -1.99 -8.37
CA ARG A 154 23.08 -0.95 -7.59
C ARG A 154 22.15 0.23 -7.30
N ARG A 155 21.27 0.07 -6.34
CA ARG A 155 20.20 1.05 -6.06
C ARG A 155 19.95 1.26 -4.57
N GLY A 156 19.31 2.39 -4.27
CA GLY A 156 18.59 2.66 -3.03
C GLY A 156 17.09 2.70 -3.33
N GLU A 157 16.32 1.89 -2.61
CA GLU A 157 14.85 1.87 -2.69
C GLU A 157 14.24 2.50 -1.46
N PHE A 158 12.99 2.96 -1.60
CA PHE A 158 12.25 3.62 -0.55
C PHE A 158 10.97 2.85 -0.32
N ARG A 159 10.73 2.43 0.91
CA ARG A 159 9.46 1.86 1.34
C ARG A 159 8.83 2.80 2.37
N LEU A 160 7.67 3.32 2.06
CA LEU A 160 6.85 4.03 3.03
C LEU A 160 6.33 3.05 4.08
N VAL A 161 6.23 3.52 5.31
CA VAL A 161 5.56 2.81 6.41
C VAL A 161 4.63 3.80 7.13
N ALA A 162 3.46 3.32 7.53
CA ALA A 162 2.53 4.10 8.34
C ALA A 162 3.13 4.36 9.74
N ARG A 163 2.72 5.48 10.36
CA ARG A 163 3.19 5.89 11.69
C ARG A 163 2.62 5.05 12.82
#